data_AF-A0A1J3GFK0-F1
#
_entry.id   AF-A0A1J3GFK0-F1
#
_cell.length_a   1.000
_cell.length_b   1.000
_cell.length_c   1.000
_cell.angle_alpha   90.00
_cell.angle_beta   90.00
_cell.angle_gamma   90.00
#
_symmetry.space_group_name_H-M   'P 1'
#
loop_
_entity.id
_entity.type
_entity.pdbx_description
1 polymer ?
#
loop_
_entity_poly.entity_id
_entity_poly.type
_entity_poly.pdbx_seq_one_letter_code
_entity_poly.pdbx_strand_id
1 'polypeptide(L)'
;TENAGALAGLNVFDTIREPFSAHLVYDLPGEDVKKKKKKKKNILVFHLGGGTCSVCILQGDDGDVFSKIRDMQLGGNDFDQRIVEHFVNIIKKKYKKDITNDRRAISKLRLKCERAKRSLSQQVEVRIKSLSLLGDVDFSETLTR
;
A
#
# COMPACT_ATOMS: atom_id res chain seq x y z
N THR A 1 -9.07 16.99 -4.96
CA THR A 1 -8.05 17.18 -3.92
C THR A 1 -7.62 18.63 -3.82
N GLU A 2 -7.51 19.34 -4.94
CA GLU A 2 -7.26 20.79 -5.00
C GLU A 2 -8.14 21.63 -4.05
N ASN A 3 -9.47 21.52 -4.17
CA ASN A 3 -10.41 22.22 -3.27
C ASN A 3 -10.20 21.87 -1.78
N ALA A 4 -9.83 20.62 -1.47
CA ALA A 4 -9.55 20.23 -0.09
C ALA A 4 -8.26 20.88 0.43
N GLY A 5 -7.25 21.06 -0.42
CA GLY A 5 -6.04 21.81 -0.10
C GLY A 5 -6.35 23.29 0.17
N ALA A 6 -7.15 23.92 -0.68
CA ALA A 6 -7.58 25.30 -0.49
C ALA A 6 -8.37 25.48 0.82
N LEU A 7 -9.30 24.57 1.13
CA LEU A 7 -10.06 24.57 2.39
C LEU A 7 -9.17 24.35 3.63
N ALA A 8 -8.04 23.64 3.47
CA ALA A 8 -7.03 23.48 4.51
C ALA A 8 -6.12 24.72 4.68
N GLY A 9 -6.35 25.80 3.92
CA GLY A 9 -5.55 27.01 3.95
C GLY A 9 -4.26 26.96 3.13
N LEU A 10 -4.13 25.98 2.23
CA LEU A 10 -2.97 25.86 1.33
C LEU A 10 -3.23 26.58 0.01
N ASN A 11 -2.19 27.25 -0.50
CA ASN A 11 -2.20 27.76 -1.87
C ASN A 11 -1.81 26.62 -2.83
N VAL A 12 -2.79 26.02 -3.50
CA VAL A 12 -2.57 24.91 -4.44
C VAL A 12 -2.24 25.47 -5.83
N PHE A 13 -0.96 25.57 -6.15
CA PHE A 13 -0.48 26.10 -7.43
C PHE A 13 -0.69 25.14 -8.61
N ASP A 14 -0.46 23.85 -8.39
CA ASP A 14 -0.65 22.80 -9.41
C ASP A 14 -0.83 21.45 -8.72
N THR A 15 -1.49 20.51 -9.40
CA THR A 15 -1.65 19.13 -8.96
C THR A 15 -0.81 18.19 -9.84
N ILE A 16 0.30 17.71 -9.28
CA ILE A 16 1.18 16.80 -10.00
C ILE A 16 0.60 15.38 -9.98
N ARG A 17 0.64 14.71 -11.12
CA ARG A 17 0.26 13.30 -11.25
C ARG A 17 1.36 12.41 -10.65
N GLU A 18 0.98 11.49 -9.77
CA GLU A 18 1.88 10.53 -9.12
C GLU A 18 2.93 9.84 -10.03
N PRO A 19 2.59 9.30 -11.22
CA PRO A 19 3.61 8.71 -12.09
C PRO A 19 4.65 9.71 -12.60
N PHE A 20 4.24 10.97 -12.82
CA PHE A 20 5.13 12.03 -13.25
C PHE A 20 6.06 12.46 -12.11
N SER A 21 5.58 12.51 -10.87
CA SER A 21 6.46 12.76 -9.72
C SER A 21 7.54 11.69 -9.54
N ALA A 22 7.23 10.42 -9.81
CA ALA A 22 8.23 9.35 -9.76
C ALA A 22 9.32 9.51 -10.84
N HIS A 23 8.93 9.96 -12.04
CA HIS A 23 9.88 10.29 -13.10
C HIS A 23 10.77 11.47 -12.75
N LEU A 24 10.19 12.57 -12.24
CA LEU A 24 10.97 13.74 -11.83
C LEU A 24 12.08 13.31 -10.86
N VAL A 25 11.76 12.49 -9.84
CA VAL A 25 12.76 11.99 -8.89
C VAL A 25 13.80 11.07 -9.54
N TYR A 26 13.39 10.19 -10.47
CA TYR A 26 14.33 9.32 -11.19
C TYR A 26 15.30 10.11 -12.08
N ASP A 27 14.83 11.21 -12.65
CA ASP A 27 15.57 12.05 -13.57
C ASP A 27 16.33 13.21 -12.89
N LEU A 28 16.10 13.45 -11.58
CA LEU A 28 16.88 14.37 -10.77
C LEU A 28 18.34 13.89 -10.75
N PRO A 29 19.30 14.73 -11.19
CA PRO A 29 20.70 14.39 -11.05
C PRO A 29 21.04 14.28 -9.55
N GLY A 30 21.65 13.18 -9.13
CA GLY A 30 22.38 13.15 -7.87
C GLY A 30 23.52 14.18 -7.90
N GLU A 31 24.07 14.54 -6.73
CA GLU A 31 25.17 15.53 -6.62
C GLU A 31 26.38 15.19 -7.52
N ASP A 32 26.53 13.92 -7.88
CA ASP A 32 27.42 13.45 -8.93
C ASP A 32 26.60 13.15 -10.20
N VAL A 33 26.70 13.98 -11.25
CA VAL A 33 26.98 13.54 -12.64
C VAL A 33 27.00 14.75 -13.57
N LYS A 34 28.23 15.08 -13.98
CA LYS A 34 28.57 15.85 -15.18
C LYS A 34 27.75 15.35 -16.37
N LYS A 35 27.00 16.26 -17.00
CA LYS A 35 26.45 16.23 -18.38
C LYS A 35 26.86 15.02 -19.23
N LYS A 36 26.27 13.84 -18.99
CA LYS A 36 26.31 12.72 -19.94
C LYS A 36 25.10 12.87 -20.85
N LYS A 37 25.31 12.93 -22.17
CA LYS A 37 24.24 12.96 -23.17
C LYS A 37 23.21 11.87 -22.83
N LYS A 38 22.01 12.27 -22.38
CA LYS A 38 20.93 11.35 -22.04
C LYS A 38 20.52 10.64 -23.34
N LYS A 39 20.73 9.32 -23.41
CA LYS A 39 20.08 8.50 -24.45
C LYS A 39 18.60 8.46 -24.12
N LYS A 40 17.73 8.55 -25.13
CA LYS A 40 16.28 8.31 -24.97
C LYS A 40 16.07 6.98 -24.24
N LYS A 41 15.40 7.02 -23.10
CA LYS A 41 15.04 5.84 -22.30
C LYS A 41 13.52 5.76 -22.23
N ASN A 42 13.02 4.53 -22.18
CA ASN A 42 11.65 4.26 -21.81
C ASN A 42 11.65 3.82 -20.35
N ILE A 43 10.84 4.48 -19.51
CA ILE A 43 10.76 4.21 -18.08
C ILE A 43 9.38 3.62 -17.80
N LEU A 44 9.33 2.46 -17.14
CA LEU A 44 8.09 1.90 -16.63
C LEU A 44 7.97 2.27 -15.15
N VAL A 45 6.90 2.97 -14.79
CA VAL A 45 6.55 3.25 -13.40
C VAL A 45 5.43 2.30 -13.00
N PHE A 46 5.70 1.50 -11.98
CA PHE A 46 4.73 0.63 -11.32
C PHE A 46 4.42 1.19 -9.95
N HIS A 47 3.15 1.51 -9.70
CA HIS A 47 2.68 2.01 -8.42
C HIS A 47 1.58 1.09 -7.88
N LEU A 48 1.83 0.42 -6.76
CA LEU A 48 0.85 -0.36 -6.01
C LEU A 48 0.66 0.27 -4.64
N GLY A 49 -0.38 1.10 -4.52
CA GLY A 49 -0.71 1.83 -3.31
C GLY A 49 -1.61 1.03 -2.36
N GLY A 50 -2.27 1.73 -1.42
CA GLY A 50 -3.18 1.11 -0.46
C GLY A 50 -4.49 0.59 -1.08
N GLY A 51 -5.03 1.26 -2.10
CA GLY A 51 -6.28 0.85 -2.75
C GLY A 51 -6.30 0.99 -4.27
N THR A 52 -5.22 1.45 -4.88
CA THR A 52 -5.12 1.54 -6.34
C THR A 52 -3.78 1.04 -6.84
N CYS A 53 -3.81 0.42 -8.01
CA CYS A 53 -2.64 -0.06 -8.73
C CYS A 53 -2.58 0.67 -10.07
N SER A 54 -1.41 1.14 -10.49
CA SER A 54 -1.25 1.72 -11.81
C SER A 54 0.12 1.41 -12.39
N VAL A 55 0.14 1.29 -13.71
CA VAL A 55 1.35 1.13 -14.50
C VAL A 55 1.35 2.19 -15.58
N CYS A 56 2.46 2.91 -15.75
CA CYS A 56 2.63 3.77 -16.91
C CYS A 56 4.01 3.62 -17.53
N ILE A 57 4.06 3.86 -18.84
CA ILE A 57 5.29 3.94 -19.60
C ILE A 57 5.52 5.40 -19.93
N LEU A 58 6.71 5.90 -19.59
CA LEU A 58 7.17 7.23 -19.90
C LEU A 58 8.25 7.13 -20.96
N GLN A 59 8.24 8.06 -21.92
CA GLN A 59 9.15 8.08 -23.04
C GLN A 59 9.67 9.50 -23.29
N GLY A 60 10.90 9.60 -23.80
CA GLY A 60 11.52 10.89 -24.12
C GLY A 60 12.29 11.49 -22.96
N ASP A 61 12.87 12.66 -23.20
CA ASP A 61 13.74 13.35 -22.23
C ASP A 61 12.94 14.16 -21.19
N ASP A 62 11.67 14.50 -21.51
CA ASP A 62 10.76 15.29 -20.67
C ASP A 62 9.75 14.44 -19.88
N GLY A 63 9.79 13.11 -20.04
CA GLY A 63 8.94 12.19 -19.29
C GLY A 63 7.49 12.09 -19.75
N ASP A 64 7.25 12.26 -21.05
CA ASP A 64 5.91 12.17 -21.62
C ASP A 64 5.27 10.81 -21.34
N VAL A 65 4.01 10.83 -20.91
CA VAL A 65 3.25 9.61 -20.63
C VAL A 65 2.84 8.99 -21.96
N PHE A 66 3.49 7.90 -22.35
CA PHE A 66 3.18 7.14 -23.55
C PHE A 66 1.90 6.30 -23.38
N SER A 67 1.78 5.61 -22.26
CA SER A 67 0.60 4.78 -21.95
C SER A 67 0.44 4.62 -20.44
N LYS A 68 -0.80 4.44 -19.99
CA LYS A 68 -1.15 4.24 -18.58
C LYS A 68 -2.36 3.32 -18.45
N ILE A 69 -2.26 2.38 -17.53
CA ILE A 69 -3.39 1.57 -17.05
C ILE A 69 -3.52 1.73 -15.53
N ARG A 70 -4.75 1.68 -15.02
CA ARG A 70 -5.05 1.81 -13.60
C ARG A 70 -6.17 0.88 -13.18
N ASP A 71 -5.98 0.22 -12.05
CA ASP A 71 -7.01 -0.47 -11.29
C ASP A 71 -7.34 0.35 -10.04
N MET A 72 -8.61 0.72 -9.87
CA MET A 72 -9.10 1.53 -8.77
C MET A 72 -9.47 0.71 -7.52
N GLN A 73 -9.42 -0.62 -7.60
CA GLN A 73 -9.89 -1.54 -6.56
C GLN A 73 -8.85 -2.62 -6.28
N LEU A 74 -7.57 -2.27 -6.38
CA LEU A 74 -6.46 -3.17 -6.12
C LEU A 74 -5.33 -2.44 -5.37
N GLY A 75 -4.99 -2.91 -4.18
CA GLY A 75 -3.89 -2.37 -3.38
C GLY A 75 -3.61 -3.14 -2.11
N GLY A 76 -2.78 -2.53 -1.26
CA GLY A 76 -2.38 -3.04 0.05
C GLY A 76 -3.53 -3.51 0.94
N ASN A 77 -4.69 -2.85 0.85
CA ASN A 77 -5.88 -3.12 1.64
C ASN A 77 -6.53 -4.46 1.29
N ASP A 78 -6.41 -4.92 0.03
CA ASP A 78 -6.95 -6.21 -0.40
C ASP A 78 -6.16 -7.37 0.21
N PHE A 79 -4.84 -7.20 0.35
CA PHE A 79 -4.00 -8.15 1.06
C PHE A 79 -4.36 -8.17 2.56
N ASP A 80 -4.54 -6.99 3.17
CA ASP A 80 -4.95 -6.91 4.58
C ASP A 80 -6.30 -7.60 4.81
N GLN A 81 -7.26 -7.38 3.91
CA GLN A 81 -8.58 -8.01 3.96
C GLN A 81 -8.49 -9.54 3.87
N ARG A 82 -7.70 -10.09 2.95
CA ARG A 82 -7.51 -11.54 2.82
C ARG A 82 -6.89 -12.16 4.08
N ILE A 83 -5.92 -11.47 4.70
CA ILE A 83 -5.31 -11.93 5.95
C ILE A 83 -6.32 -11.87 7.10
N VAL A 84 -7.14 -10.81 7.17
CA VAL A 84 -8.23 -10.71 8.16
C VAL A 84 -9.22 -11.88 8.00
N GLU A 85 -9.68 -12.17 6.79
CA GLU A 85 -10.59 -13.28 6.50
C GLU A 85 -10.00 -14.64 6.90
N HIS A 86 -8.72 -14.85 6.60
CA HIS A 86 -7.98 -16.03 7.04
C HIS A 86 -8.04 -16.20 8.57
N PHE A 87 -7.74 -15.15 9.33
CA PHE A 87 -7.77 -15.21 10.79
C PHE A 87 -9.17 -15.28 11.38
N VAL A 88 -10.17 -14.63 10.77
CA VAL A 88 -11.58 -14.81 11.16
C VAL A 88 -11.97 -16.28 11.05
N ASN A 89 -11.56 -16.97 9.98
CA ASN A 89 -11.81 -18.40 9.80
C ASN A 89 -11.09 -19.25 10.85
N ILE A 90 -9.85 -18.92 11.21
CA ILE A 90 -9.11 -19.60 12.29
C ILE A 90 -9.81 -19.39 13.63
N ILE A 91 -10.23 -18.16 13.94
CA ILE A 91 -10.96 -17.81 15.15
C ILE A 91 -12.25 -18.64 15.27
N LYS A 92 -13.03 -18.74 14.18
CA LYS A 92 -14.22 -19.60 14.14
C LYS A 92 -13.90 -21.07 14.41
N LYS A 93 -12.85 -21.60 13.77
CA LYS A 93 -12.51 -23.03 13.85
C LYS A 93 -11.87 -23.45 15.18
N LYS A 94 -10.84 -22.72 15.63
CA LYS A 94 -9.99 -23.07 16.79
C LYS A 94 -10.51 -22.49 18.10
N TYR A 95 -11.00 -21.26 18.06
CA TYR A 95 -11.46 -20.54 19.26
C TYR A 95 -12.98 -20.60 19.46
N LYS A 96 -13.72 -21.17 18.49
CA LYS A 96 -15.19 -21.31 18.52
C LYS A 96 -15.93 -20.00 18.77
N LYS A 97 -15.37 -18.88 18.30
CA LYS A 97 -15.95 -17.54 18.40
C LYS A 97 -16.16 -16.94 17.01
N ASP A 98 -17.16 -16.07 16.87
CA ASP A 98 -17.40 -15.32 15.64
C ASP A 98 -17.28 -13.82 15.93
N ILE A 99 -16.30 -13.17 15.31
CA ILE A 99 -16.06 -11.73 15.44
C ILE A 99 -16.56 -10.94 14.23
N THR A 100 -17.21 -11.57 13.24
CA THR A 100 -17.60 -10.92 11.97
C THR A 100 -18.50 -9.70 12.15
N ASN A 101 -19.34 -9.71 13.18
CA ASN A 101 -20.25 -8.60 13.50
C ASN A 101 -19.65 -7.60 14.51
N ASP A 102 -18.48 -7.89 15.09
CA ASP A 102 -17.79 -6.98 16.00
C ASP A 102 -16.84 -6.06 15.22
N ARG A 103 -17.34 -4.87 14.89
CA ARG A 103 -16.57 -3.84 14.17
C ARG A 103 -15.27 -3.47 14.89
N ARG A 104 -15.26 -3.43 16.23
CA ARG A 104 -14.06 -3.06 17.01
C ARG A 104 -13.01 -4.17 16.94
N ALA A 105 -13.43 -5.42 17.10
CA ALA A 105 -12.53 -6.57 16.98
C ALA A 105 -11.94 -6.68 15.56
N ILE A 106 -12.77 -6.52 14.52
CA ILE A 106 -12.31 -6.55 13.12
C ILE A 106 -11.33 -5.41 12.83
N SER A 107 -11.58 -4.18 13.27
CA SER A 107 -10.63 -3.06 13.11
C SER A 107 -9.30 -3.33 13.81
N LYS A 108 -9.34 -3.90 15.03
CA LYS A 108 -8.14 -4.25 15.79
C LYS A 108 -7.34 -5.38 15.12
N LEU A 109 -8.03 -6.40 14.61
CA LEU A 109 -7.40 -7.49 13.84
C LEU A 109 -6.78 -6.94 12.55
N ARG A 110 -7.47 -6.08 11.81
CA ARG A 110 -6.98 -5.47 10.56
C ARG A 110 -5.68 -4.70 10.77
N LEU A 111 -5.59 -3.87 11.81
CA LEU A 111 -4.35 -3.15 12.15
C LEU A 111 -3.18 -4.10 12.41
N LYS A 112 -3.45 -5.23 13.05
CA LYS A 112 -2.43 -6.26 13.30
C LYS A 112 -2.04 -7.02 12.03
N CYS A 113 -3.00 -7.28 11.14
CA CYS A 113 -2.77 -7.94 9.85
C CYS A 113 -1.93 -7.05 8.93
N GLU A 114 -2.20 -5.74 8.87
CA GLU A 114 -1.41 -4.79 8.08
C GLU A 114 0.05 -4.73 8.57
N ARG A 115 0.25 -4.69 9.89
CA ARG A 115 1.59 -4.77 10.49
C ARG A 115 2.29 -6.09 10.16
N ALA A 116 1.57 -7.21 10.25
CA ALA A 116 2.12 -8.52 9.93
C ALA A 116 2.50 -8.62 8.45
N LYS A 117 1.66 -8.15 7.52
CA LYS A 117 1.94 -8.05 6.08
C LYS A 117 3.24 -7.28 5.82
N ARG A 118 3.43 -6.13 6.48
CA ARG A 118 4.65 -5.34 6.37
C ARG A 118 5.88 -6.09 6.88
N SER A 119 5.79 -6.73 8.04
CA SER A 119 6.89 -7.53 8.59
C SER A 119 7.25 -8.72 7.68
N LEU A 120 6.26 -9.38 7.07
CA LEU A 120 6.47 -10.47 6.12
C LEU A 120 7.12 -10.04 4.80
N SER A 121 7.18 -8.74 4.50
CA SER A 121 7.98 -8.26 3.36
C SER A 121 9.49 -8.45 3.59
N GLN A 122 9.92 -8.67 4.84
CA GLN A 122 11.32 -8.87 5.23
C GLN A 122 11.54 -10.22 5.94
N GLN A 123 10.52 -10.75 6.61
CA GLN A 123 10.58 -11.96 7.42
C GLN A 123 9.82 -13.12 6.76
N VAL A 124 10.15 -14.36 7.11
CA VAL A 124 9.46 -15.56 6.59
C VAL A 124 8.19 -15.87 7.38
N GLU A 125 8.15 -15.48 8.66
CA GLU A 125 6.99 -15.68 9.54
C GLU A 125 6.84 -14.54 10.54
N VAL A 126 5.61 -14.29 10.96
CA VAL A 126 5.24 -13.29 11.97
C VAL A 126 4.15 -13.86 12.87
N ARG A 127 4.31 -13.69 14.18
CA ARG A 127 3.28 -14.05 15.15
C ARG A 127 2.37 -12.88 15.47
N ILE A 128 1.08 -13.02 15.19
CA ILE A 128 0.05 -12.05 15.55
C ILE A 128 -0.50 -12.38 16.93
N LYS A 129 -0.29 -11.48 17.90
CA LYS A 129 -0.83 -11.59 19.26
C LYS A 129 -1.81 -10.46 19.55
N SER A 130 -2.92 -10.76 20.21
CA SER A 130 -3.85 -9.75 20.71
C SER A 130 -4.54 -10.19 22.00
N LEU A 131 -4.24 -9.46 23.08
CA LEU A 131 -5.07 -9.43 24.28
C LEU A 131 -6.44 -8.85 23.91
N SER A 132 -7.51 -9.36 24.50
CA SER A 132 -8.90 -8.86 24.35
C SER A 132 -9.48 -8.82 22.94
N LEU A 133 -8.91 -9.54 21.96
CA LEU A 133 -9.57 -9.67 20.65
C LEU A 133 -10.83 -10.54 20.74
N LEU A 134 -10.80 -11.52 21.62
CA LEU A 134 -11.83 -12.54 21.78
C LEU A 134 -12.45 -12.48 23.19
N GLY A 135 -12.58 -11.29 23.78
CA GLY A 135 -12.95 -11.13 25.19
C GLY A 135 -11.83 -11.67 26.09
N ASP A 136 -12.13 -12.67 26.91
CA ASP A 136 -11.19 -13.20 27.92
C ASP A 136 -10.15 -14.20 27.37
N VAL A 137 -10.16 -14.43 26.04
CA VAL A 137 -9.25 -15.38 25.39
C VAL A 137 -8.17 -14.62 24.61
N ASP A 138 -6.92 -14.97 24.88
CA ASP A 138 -5.78 -14.45 24.16
C ASP A 138 -5.69 -15.05 22.76
N PHE A 139 -5.68 -14.17 21.76
CA PHE A 139 -5.44 -14.57 20.38
C PHE A 139 -3.94 -14.58 20.10
N SER A 140 -3.40 -15.70 19.61
CA SER A 140 -2.00 -15.83 19.22
C SER A 140 -1.85 -16.85 18.11
N GLU A 141 -1.65 -16.40 16.88
CA GLU A 141 -1.42 -17.26 15.71
C GLU A 141 -0.22 -16.80 14.90
N THR A 142 0.40 -17.71 14.15
CA THR A 142 1.50 -17.41 13.24
C THR A 142 0.97 -17.26 11.81
N LEU A 143 1.48 -16.26 11.10
CA LEU A 143 1.33 -16.10 9.65
C LEU A 143 2.70 -16.32 9.00
N THR A 144 2.77 -17.12 7.95
CA THR A 144 3.96 -17.30 7.13
C THR A 144 3.81 -16.57 5.80
N ARG A 145 4.94 -16.21 5.17
CA ARG A 145 4.98 -15.58 3.84
C ARG A 145 4.48 -16.51 2.73
#